data_AF-A0A2A2S4Q2-F1
#
_entry.id   AF-A0A2A2S4Q2-F1
#
_cell.length_a   1.000
_cell.length_b   1.000
_cell.length_c   1.000
_cell.angle_alpha   90.00
_cell.angle_beta   90.00
_cell.angle_gamma   90.00
#
_symmetry.space_group_name_H-M   'P 1'
#
loop_
_entity.id
_entity.type
_entity.pdbx_description
1 polymer ?
#
loop_
_entity_poly.entity_id
_entity_poly.type
_entity_poly.pdbx_seq_one_letter_code
_entity_poly.pdbx_strand_id
1 'polypeptide(L)'
;MSETTELNDKLVSELREIAKSLGIAEADDLRKAQLISTIVEQQKLIEVAREQQNTVNSNYAEKNTPPAPDTDTDIAEKPRKRTRTVKGKTARTEVPLDDTNLFDQPEEQTATDNEDTTATDNSINTEVTAAEPQSGQPETTVPESRPQKFDKRNNNNHNNQQQKAQEPAINLDFDNVIVNEGVLEIMPDGYGFLRSSDYNYLTSPDDIYVSQSQIKLFGLKTGDTVRGSIRPPKEGEKYFPLVRVEAINGRIPAEVRDRVPFDHLTPLFPSEKLSLFTDPNNYSTRIMDLFSPIGKGQRGLIVAQPKTGKTMLLKDVANAIAKNHPEVYLIILLIDERPEEVTDMARSVRAEVVSSTFDEPAERHVKIANIVLEKAKRMVECGHDVVILLDSITRLARAYNTVAPASGKILSGGVDANALHKPKRFFGAARNIEDGGSLTIIATALTETGSKMDEVIFEEFKGTGNMELQLDRKLSNKRIFPAIDITASSTRRDDLLLDRDTLQRIWILRNHLADMNSQESMEFLQAQIRGTKTNEEFLISMNS
;
A
#
# COMPACT_ATOMS: atom_id res chain seq x y z
N MET A 1 27.29 30.09 -25.26
CA MET A 1 28.67 29.90 -25.79
C MET A 1 29.61 31.08 -25.48
N SER A 2 29.10 32.28 -25.15
CA SER A 2 29.91 33.46 -24.78
C SER A 2 30.65 33.32 -23.44
N GLU A 3 29.98 32.85 -22.39
CA GLU A 3 30.52 32.84 -21.01
C GLU A 3 31.76 31.95 -20.85
N THR A 4 31.80 30.82 -21.57
CA THR A 4 32.96 29.92 -21.58
C THR A 4 34.21 30.56 -22.18
N THR A 5 34.06 31.49 -23.13
CA THR A 5 35.19 32.27 -23.66
C THR A 5 35.66 33.32 -22.64
N GLU A 6 34.74 34.06 -22.03
CA GLU A 6 35.06 35.10 -21.03
C GLU A 6 35.75 34.55 -19.77
N LEU A 7 35.41 33.32 -19.34
CA LEU A 7 36.07 32.65 -18.22
C LEU A 7 37.48 32.12 -18.56
N ASN A 8 37.76 31.84 -19.84
CA ASN A 8 39.08 31.39 -20.27
C ASN A 8 40.13 32.51 -20.25
N ASP A 9 39.72 33.76 -20.48
CA ASP A 9 40.62 34.93 -20.51
C ASP A 9 41.00 35.45 -19.10
N LYS A 10 40.23 35.09 -18.06
CA LYS A 10 40.49 35.50 -16.67
C LYS A 10 41.71 34.83 -16.05
N LEU A 11 42.29 35.49 -15.04
CA LEU A 11 43.41 34.94 -14.27
C LEU A 11 42.94 33.84 -13.30
N VAL A 12 43.85 32.93 -12.92
CA VAL A 12 43.51 31.81 -12.01
C VAL A 12 43.12 32.31 -10.62
N SER A 13 43.67 33.43 -10.16
CA SER A 13 43.27 34.12 -8.93
C SER A 13 41.80 34.57 -8.97
N GLU A 14 41.41 35.25 -10.04
CA GLU A 14 40.04 35.76 -10.24
C GLU A 14 39.03 34.61 -10.32
N LEU A 15 39.38 33.52 -11.01
CA LEU A 15 38.54 32.32 -11.08
C LEU A 15 38.36 31.66 -9.71
N ARG A 16 39.36 31.70 -8.82
CA ARG A 16 39.24 31.18 -7.44
C ARG A 16 38.35 32.05 -6.57
N GLU A 17 38.42 33.37 -6.73
CA GLU A 17 37.50 34.29 -6.05
C GLU A 17 36.05 34.11 -6.53
N ILE A 18 35.84 33.90 -7.83
CA ILE A 18 34.53 33.57 -8.41
C ILE A 18 34.02 32.22 -7.88
N ALA A 19 34.85 31.17 -7.85
CA ALA A 19 34.45 29.87 -7.30
C ALA A 19 34.07 29.94 -5.81
N LYS A 20 34.82 30.72 -5.01
CA LYS A 20 34.51 30.96 -3.60
C LYS A 20 33.20 31.75 -3.40
N SER A 21 32.91 32.74 -4.25
CA SER A 21 31.64 33.49 -4.18
C SER A 21 30.42 32.66 -4.60
N LEU A 22 30.62 31.61 -5.41
CA LEU A 22 29.59 30.62 -5.81
C LEU A 22 29.47 29.43 -4.84
N GLY A 23 30.23 29.40 -3.75
CA GLY A 23 30.16 28.36 -2.71
C GLY A 23 30.83 27.03 -3.06
N ILE A 24 31.74 27.01 -4.03
CA ILE A 24 32.46 25.78 -4.44
C ILE A 24 33.56 25.46 -3.43
N ALA A 25 33.43 24.32 -2.74
CA ALA A 25 34.48 23.78 -1.86
C ALA A 25 35.73 23.37 -2.66
N GLU A 26 36.90 23.38 -2.03
CA GLU A 26 38.19 22.94 -2.62
C GLU A 26 38.66 23.72 -3.88
N ALA A 27 38.13 24.92 -4.11
CA ALA A 27 38.47 25.77 -5.25
C ALA A 27 39.98 26.11 -5.40
N ASP A 28 40.75 26.04 -4.32
CA ASP A 28 42.20 26.31 -4.33
C ASP A 28 43.06 25.14 -4.85
N ASP A 29 42.53 23.92 -4.90
CA ASP A 29 43.25 22.71 -5.35
C ASP A 29 42.96 22.36 -6.82
N LEU A 30 41.91 22.94 -7.40
CA LEU A 30 41.49 22.70 -8.79
C LEU A 30 42.41 23.39 -9.82
N ARG A 31 42.64 22.69 -10.95
CA ARG A 31 43.36 23.24 -12.13
C ARG A 31 42.44 24.16 -12.94
N LYS A 32 42.98 25.17 -13.63
CA LYS A 32 42.21 26.21 -14.35
C LYS A 32 41.04 25.66 -15.20
N ALA A 33 41.27 24.62 -15.99
CA ALA A 33 40.23 24.00 -16.83
C ALA A 33 39.09 23.38 -16.01
N GLN A 34 39.40 22.70 -14.90
CA GLN A 34 38.41 22.10 -14.00
C GLN A 34 37.65 23.18 -13.21
N LEU A 35 38.34 24.25 -12.82
CA LEU A 35 37.75 25.39 -12.13
C LEU A 35 36.76 26.14 -13.03
N ILE A 36 37.05 26.29 -14.32
CA ILE A 36 36.10 26.88 -15.29
C ILE A 36 34.88 25.97 -15.49
N SER A 37 35.06 24.66 -15.61
CA SER A 37 33.91 23.74 -15.76
C SER A 37 33.00 23.73 -14.54
N THR A 38 33.56 23.70 -13.33
CA THR A 38 32.75 23.69 -12.09
C THR A 38 32.05 25.03 -11.84
N ILE A 39 32.68 26.17 -12.20
CA ILE A 39 32.01 27.49 -12.17
C ILE A 39 30.79 27.52 -13.11
N VAL A 40 30.94 27.06 -14.36
CA VAL A 40 29.84 27.05 -15.35
C VAL A 40 28.71 26.10 -14.94
N GLU A 41 29.04 24.94 -14.34
CA GLU A 41 28.06 23.99 -13.82
C GLU A 41 27.29 24.57 -12.62
N GLN A 42 27.99 25.18 -11.67
CA GLN A 42 27.40 25.81 -10.49
C GLN A 42 26.53 27.03 -10.87
N GLN A 43 26.94 27.83 -11.87
CA GLN A 43 26.13 28.94 -12.38
C GLN A 43 24.80 28.46 -12.97
N LYS A 44 24.80 27.38 -13.76
CA LYS A 44 23.57 26.78 -14.31
C LYS A 44 22.66 26.22 -13.22
N LEU A 45 23.22 25.57 -12.20
CA LEU A 45 22.45 25.10 -11.04
C LEU A 45 21.75 26.25 -10.31
N ILE A 46 22.44 27.38 -10.12
CA ILE A 46 21.86 28.59 -9.50
C ILE A 46 20.79 29.24 -10.39
N GLU A 47 20.97 29.23 -11.71
CA GLU A 47 19.98 29.75 -12.67
C GLU A 47 18.69 28.92 -12.66
N VAL A 48 18.80 27.59 -12.76
CA VAL A 48 17.66 26.66 -12.66
C VAL A 48 16.95 26.80 -11.30
N ALA A 49 17.69 26.94 -10.20
CA ALA A 49 17.10 27.16 -8.88
C ALA A 49 16.33 28.50 -8.79
N ARG A 50 16.79 29.55 -9.47
CA ARG A 50 16.08 30.85 -9.56
C ARG A 50 14.83 30.77 -10.43
N GLU A 51 14.86 30.03 -11.54
CA GLU A 51 13.66 29.77 -12.35
C GLU A 51 12.59 28.99 -11.57
N GLN A 52 13.00 27.99 -10.79
CA GLN A 52 12.12 27.26 -9.88
C GLN A 52 11.55 28.16 -8.77
N GLN A 53 12.34 29.06 -8.16
CA GLN A 53 11.80 30.03 -7.20
C GLN A 53 10.84 31.05 -7.83
N ASN A 54 11.11 31.50 -9.06
CA ASN A 54 10.24 32.46 -9.75
C ASN A 54 8.89 31.84 -10.15
N THR A 55 8.89 30.58 -10.62
CA THR A 55 7.65 29.83 -10.93
C THR A 55 6.84 29.49 -9.68
N VAL A 56 7.50 29.20 -8.54
CA VAL A 56 6.82 29.09 -7.25
C VAL A 56 6.21 30.44 -6.85
N ASN A 57 6.97 31.54 -6.92
CA ASN A 57 6.47 32.87 -6.55
C ASN A 57 5.30 33.36 -7.44
N SER A 58 5.30 33.06 -8.74
CA SER A 58 4.15 33.38 -9.61
C SER A 58 2.90 32.58 -9.22
N ASN A 59 3.06 31.30 -8.88
CA ASN A 59 1.94 30.43 -8.48
C ASN A 59 1.34 30.80 -7.11
N TYR A 60 2.11 31.48 -6.24
CA TYR A 60 1.62 32.01 -4.96
C TYR A 60 1.08 33.45 -5.04
N ALA A 61 1.29 34.17 -6.15
CA ALA A 61 0.83 35.56 -6.31
C ALA A 61 -0.64 35.68 -6.73
N GLU A 62 -1.19 34.71 -7.49
CA GLU A 62 -2.58 34.73 -7.95
C GLU A 62 -3.55 33.96 -7.03
N LYS A 63 -3.66 34.40 -5.77
CA LYS A 63 -4.83 34.14 -4.90
C LYS A 63 -4.80 35.05 -3.66
N ASN A 64 -5.30 36.28 -3.79
CA ASN A 64 -6.02 37.02 -2.71
C ASN A 64 -6.34 38.49 -3.06
N THR A 65 -7.36 38.75 -3.90
CA THR A 65 -8.23 39.93 -3.72
C THR A 65 -9.59 39.75 -4.41
N PRO A 66 -10.71 39.72 -3.67
CA PRO A 66 -12.03 39.99 -4.25
C PRO A 66 -12.19 41.51 -4.48
N PRO A 67 -12.76 41.96 -5.60
CA PRO A 67 -13.12 43.37 -5.76
C PRO A 67 -14.30 43.74 -4.84
N ALA A 68 -14.27 44.96 -4.29
CA ALA A 68 -15.38 45.49 -3.52
C ALA A 68 -16.59 45.83 -4.43
N PRO A 69 -17.84 45.74 -3.94
CA PRO A 69 -19.01 46.07 -4.74
C PRO A 69 -19.22 47.58 -4.83
N ASP A 70 -19.26 48.11 -6.05
CA ASP A 70 -19.71 49.47 -6.32
C ASP A 70 -21.21 49.63 -6.02
N THR A 71 -21.55 50.72 -5.33
CA THR A 71 -22.93 51.16 -5.12
C THR A 71 -23.36 52.11 -6.23
N ASP A 72 -24.30 51.69 -7.07
CA ASP A 72 -25.51 52.48 -7.36
C ASP A 72 -26.45 51.75 -8.34
N THR A 73 -27.74 51.68 -7.98
CA THR A 73 -28.87 51.73 -8.93
C THR A 73 -30.18 51.89 -8.16
N ASP A 74 -30.96 52.90 -8.52
CA ASP A 74 -32.24 53.24 -7.89
C ASP A 74 -33.28 52.12 -7.98
N ILE A 75 -33.96 51.83 -6.86
CA ILE A 75 -35.28 51.19 -6.88
C ILE A 75 -36.24 51.97 -5.98
N ALA A 76 -37.32 52.46 -6.60
CA ALA A 76 -38.32 53.30 -5.96
C ALA A 76 -39.29 52.55 -5.02
N GLU A 77 -39.82 53.35 -4.10
CA GLU A 77 -40.92 53.15 -3.14
C GLU A 77 -41.81 51.89 -3.17
N LYS A 78 -41.76 51.14 -2.06
CA LYS A 78 -42.85 50.89 -1.08
C LYS A 78 -44.31 50.83 -1.59
N PRO A 79 -45.10 49.89 -1.02
CA PRO A 79 -45.92 50.30 0.13
C PRO A 79 -45.90 49.36 1.36
N ARG A 80 -46.27 49.92 2.51
CA ARG A 80 -46.40 49.27 3.84
C ARG A 80 -47.87 49.02 4.19
N LYS A 81 -48.15 48.01 5.05
CA LYS A 81 -48.95 48.08 6.31
C LYS A 81 -48.99 46.68 6.99
N ARG A 82 -48.56 46.50 8.26
CA ARG A 82 -49.29 46.73 9.54
C ARG A 82 -50.47 45.73 9.75
N THR A 83 -50.69 45.01 10.87
CA THR A 83 -50.02 44.98 12.21
C THR A 83 -50.43 43.75 13.08
N ARG A 84 -49.53 43.30 13.98
CA ARG A 84 -49.72 42.90 15.42
C ARG A 84 -50.49 41.61 15.88
N THR A 85 -49.88 40.97 16.90
CA THR A 85 -50.45 40.33 18.15
C THR A 85 -50.71 38.79 18.30
N VAL A 86 -49.68 38.07 18.77
CA VAL A 86 -49.55 37.24 20.02
C VAL A 86 -50.66 36.27 20.53
N LYS A 87 -50.23 35.00 20.73
CA LYS A 87 -50.67 33.89 21.64
C LYS A 87 -51.97 33.07 21.39
N GLY A 88 -51.77 31.75 21.18
CA GLY A 88 -52.26 30.74 22.15
C GLY A 88 -52.71 29.34 21.65
N LYS A 89 -51.90 28.29 21.92
CA LYS A 89 -52.20 26.83 21.83
C LYS A 89 -52.45 26.29 20.38
N THR A 90 -52.23 25.02 20.01
CA THR A 90 -52.08 23.71 20.70
C THR A 90 -51.05 22.77 20.01
N ALA A 91 -50.67 21.69 20.73
CA ALA A 91 -50.10 20.41 20.24
C ALA A 91 -48.66 20.40 19.65
N ARG A 92 -47.76 19.70 20.38
CA ARG A 92 -46.51 19.14 19.85
C ARG A 92 -46.78 17.72 19.36
N THR A 93 -45.99 17.27 18.37
CA THR A 93 -45.72 15.85 18.15
C THR A 93 -44.23 15.66 18.30
N GLU A 94 -43.82 15.06 19.41
CA GLU A 94 -42.44 14.59 19.65
C GLU A 94 -42.37 13.15 19.14
N VAL A 95 -41.30 12.81 18.41
CA VAL A 95 -41.01 11.42 17.99
C VAL A 95 -39.83 10.95 18.85
N PRO A 96 -40.03 10.01 19.79
CA PRO A 96 -38.94 9.47 20.59
C PRO A 96 -38.09 8.49 19.79
N LEU A 97 -36.79 8.52 20.05
CA LEU A 97 -35.92 7.34 19.94
C LEU A 97 -36.20 6.46 21.16
N ASP A 98 -36.17 5.13 21.02
CA ASP A 98 -35.88 4.23 22.14
C ASP A 98 -35.30 2.90 21.69
N ASP A 99 -34.44 2.34 22.54
CA ASP A 99 -33.78 1.05 22.37
C ASP A 99 -34.73 -0.12 22.69
N THR A 100 -34.71 -1.21 21.90
CA THR A 100 -35.13 -2.53 22.41
C THR A 100 -34.27 -3.68 21.91
N ASN A 101 -33.57 -4.26 22.89
CA ASN A 101 -32.90 -5.54 22.98
C ASN A 101 -33.24 -6.64 21.94
N LEU A 102 -32.16 -7.19 21.40
CA LEU A 102 -32.09 -8.38 20.57
C LEU A 102 -31.99 -9.66 21.44
N PHE A 103 -33.11 -10.17 21.96
CA PHE A 103 -33.30 -11.58 22.37
C PHE A 103 -34.78 -11.85 22.72
N ASP A 104 -35.50 -12.53 21.83
CA ASP A 104 -36.42 -13.64 22.13
C ASP A 104 -37.06 -14.12 20.81
N GLN A 105 -37.08 -15.44 20.59
CA GLN A 105 -37.82 -16.07 19.49
C GLN A 105 -39.16 -16.60 20.02
N PRO A 106 -40.30 -16.34 19.35
CA PRO A 106 -41.56 -16.97 19.71
C PRO A 106 -41.63 -18.41 19.19
N GLU A 107 -42.16 -19.31 20.00
CA GLU A 107 -42.60 -20.64 19.57
C GLU A 107 -43.82 -20.53 18.66
N GLU A 108 -43.91 -21.39 17.64
CA GLU A 108 -45.16 -21.64 16.92
C GLU A 108 -45.42 -23.15 16.82
N GLN A 109 -46.64 -23.55 17.17
CA GLN A 109 -47.04 -24.95 17.32
C GLN A 109 -47.56 -25.54 15.99
N THR A 110 -47.36 -26.84 15.76
CA THR A 110 -48.39 -27.73 15.22
C THR A 110 -48.01 -29.21 15.36
N ALA A 111 -48.96 -30.04 15.81
CA ALA A 111 -48.95 -31.50 15.61
C ALA A 111 -49.33 -31.81 14.14
N THR A 112 -49.01 -32.92 13.47
CA THR A 112 -49.25 -34.36 13.74
C THR A 112 -48.38 -35.22 12.78
N ASP A 113 -48.21 -36.56 12.81
CA ASP A 113 -48.57 -37.68 13.71
C ASP A 113 -47.67 -38.91 13.34
N ASN A 114 -47.96 -40.10 13.92
CA ASN A 114 -47.55 -41.46 13.51
C ASN A 114 -46.17 -41.99 13.92
N GLU A 115 -46.20 -42.75 15.03
CA GLU A 115 -45.74 -44.15 15.17
C GLU A 115 -44.76 -44.71 14.11
N ASP A 116 -43.61 -45.23 14.57
CA ASP A 116 -43.48 -46.69 14.72
C ASP A 116 -42.42 -47.08 15.77
N THR A 117 -42.34 -48.37 16.08
CA THR A 117 -41.73 -48.98 17.27
C THR A 117 -40.49 -49.82 16.96
N THR A 118 -39.53 -49.86 17.89
CA THR A 118 -38.65 -51.00 18.26
C THR A 118 -37.61 -50.47 19.28
N ALA A 119 -37.64 -50.81 20.57
CA ALA A 119 -37.43 -52.12 21.21
C ALA A 119 -35.95 -52.56 21.30
N THR A 120 -35.46 -52.61 22.56
CA THR A 120 -34.44 -53.53 23.11
C THR A 120 -32.95 -53.25 22.81
N ASP A 121 -31.98 -53.48 23.73
CA ASP A 121 -32.06 -54.01 25.11
C ASP A 121 -30.82 -53.65 25.97
N ASN A 122 -30.97 -53.78 27.31
CA ASN A 122 -30.01 -54.31 28.31
C ASN A 122 -28.48 -53.95 28.29
N SER A 123 -27.73 -53.90 29.41
CA SER A 123 -28.00 -54.04 30.87
C SER A 123 -26.70 -53.89 31.70
N ILE A 124 -26.82 -54.01 33.04
CA ILE A 124 -25.81 -54.47 34.04
C ILE A 124 -25.06 -53.41 34.89
N ASN A 125 -25.25 -53.58 36.20
CA ASN A 125 -24.61 -52.98 37.39
C ASN A 125 -23.10 -53.38 37.50
N THR A 126 -22.25 -52.88 38.40
CA THR A 126 -22.39 -52.92 39.88
C THR A 126 -21.29 -52.11 40.58
N GLU A 127 -21.62 -51.65 41.79
CA GLU A 127 -20.80 -50.95 42.79
C GLU A 127 -19.62 -51.75 43.35
N VAL A 128 -18.67 -51.08 44.06
CA VAL A 128 -18.20 -51.50 45.41
C VAL A 128 -17.74 -50.30 46.27
N THR A 129 -18.39 -50.09 47.44
CA THR A 129 -18.01 -49.41 48.74
C THR A 129 -16.98 -48.24 48.82
N ALA A 130 -17.09 -47.15 49.60
CA ALA A 130 -17.78 -46.74 50.86
C ALA A 130 -16.99 -46.93 52.20
N ALA A 131 -16.66 -45.81 52.91
CA ALA A 131 -16.65 -45.61 54.40
C ALA A 131 -16.01 -44.26 54.87
N GLU A 132 -16.44 -43.75 56.04
CA GLU A 132 -16.16 -42.45 56.73
C GLU A 132 -15.61 -42.69 58.20
N PRO A 133 -15.55 -41.77 59.22
CA PRO A 133 -15.43 -40.29 59.34
C PRO A 133 -14.45 -39.72 60.47
N GLN A 134 -14.43 -38.37 60.64
CA GLN A 134 -14.45 -37.57 61.92
C GLN A 134 -13.20 -37.09 62.75
N SER A 135 -13.12 -35.74 62.87
CA SER A 135 -12.90 -34.91 64.11
C SER A 135 -11.50 -34.58 64.70
N GLY A 136 -11.32 -33.32 65.18
CA GLY A 136 -10.24 -32.91 66.12
C GLY A 136 -9.72 -31.45 65.99
N GLN A 137 -9.90 -30.62 67.03
CA GLN A 137 -9.33 -29.26 67.23
C GLN A 137 -8.26 -29.30 68.36
N PRO A 138 -7.34 -28.32 68.55
CA PRO A 138 -7.66 -27.08 69.30
C PRO A 138 -6.83 -25.81 68.97
N GLU A 139 -7.00 -24.77 69.80
CA GLU A 139 -6.60 -23.36 69.67
C GLU A 139 -5.14 -23.03 70.11
N THR A 140 -4.59 -21.84 69.76
CA THR A 140 -4.37 -20.73 70.75
C THR A 140 -3.72 -19.42 70.22
N THR A 141 -4.24 -18.30 70.73
CA THR A 141 -3.61 -16.97 70.98
C THR A 141 -3.17 -16.00 69.85
N VAL A 142 -3.83 -14.84 69.84
CA VAL A 142 -3.38 -13.50 69.36
C VAL A 142 -2.68 -12.77 70.55
N PRO A 143 -1.96 -11.64 70.36
CA PRO A 143 -2.65 -10.33 70.43
C PRO A 143 -2.13 -9.21 69.48
N GLU A 144 -3.00 -8.23 69.23
CA GLU A 144 -2.73 -6.98 68.51
C GLU A 144 -1.80 -6.01 69.27
N SER A 145 -1.19 -5.06 68.54
CA SER A 145 -1.26 -3.63 68.95
C SER A 145 -0.96 -2.67 67.79
N ARG A 146 -1.49 -1.45 67.90
CA ARG A 146 -1.72 -0.46 66.81
C ARG A 146 -0.65 0.67 66.76
N PRO A 147 -0.62 1.50 65.69
CA PRO A 147 0.51 2.39 65.37
C PRO A 147 0.44 3.79 66.02
N GLN A 148 1.53 4.55 65.94
CA GLN A 148 1.56 5.99 66.24
C GLN A 148 2.20 6.83 65.12
N LYS A 149 1.69 8.06 64.97
CA LYS A 149 2.13 9.14 64.06
C LYS A 149 2.85 10.25 64.85
N PHE A 150 3.44 11.20 64.11
CA PHE A 150 4.05 12.47 64.55
C PHE A 150 5.46 12.34 65.17
N ASP A 151 6.39 13.29 65.02
CA ASP A 151 6.28 14.64 64.43
C ASP A 151 7.58 15.13 63.74
N LYS A 152 7.50 16.30 63.08
CA LYS A 152 8.59 17.04 62.42
C LYS A 152 9.70 17.50 63.39
N ARG A 153 10.94 17.65 62.87
CA ARG A 153 11.69 18.92 62.97
C ARG A 153 12.89 19.02 62.03
N ASN A 154 13.09 20.22 61.47
CA ASN A 154 14.28 20.63 60.74
C ASN A 154 15.53 20.59 61.64
N ASN A 155 16.71 20.42 61.05
CA ASN A 155 17.70 21.49 61.16
C ASN A 155 18.64 21.56 59.94
N ASN A 156 18.96 22.79 59.53
CA ASN A 156 19.96 23.05 58.50
C ASN A 156 21.37 22.81 59.07
N ASN A 157 22.30 22.35 58.22
CA ASN A 157 23.56 23.08 58.10
C ASN A 157 24.24 22.86 56.75
N HIS A 158 24.83 23.92 56.21
CA HIS A 158 25.64 23.87 55.00
C HIS A 158 26.95 23.09 55.25
N ASN A 159 27.47 22.45 54.21
CA ASN A 159 28.85 22.72 53.82
C ASN A 159 29.06 22.55 52.31
N ASN A 160 29.63 23.59 51.70
CA ASN A 160 30.03 23.60 50.29
C ASN A 160 31.27 22.72 50.10
N GLN A 161 31.26 21.83 49.10
CA GLN A 161 32.49 21.45 48.42
C GLN A 161 32.24 21.12 46.94
N GLN A 162 32.59 22.09 46.10
CA GLN A 162 33.00 21.96 44.69
C GLN A 162 32.19 21.00 43.80
N GLN A 163 31.15 21.56 43.17
CA GLN A 163 30.67 21.06 41.88
C GLN A 163 31.81 21.11 40.86
N LYS A 164 32.43 19.98 40.59
CA LYS A 164 33.15 19.76 39.33
C LYS A 164 32.07 19.48 38.29
N ALA A 165 31.74 20.47 37.48
CA ALA A 165 30.78 20.31 36.39
C ALA A 165 31.34 19.31 35.37
N GLN A 166 30.98 18.03 35.54
CA GLN A 166 30.95 17.11 34.43
C GLN A 166 29.76 17.52 33.57
N GLU A 167 30.05 18.32 32.55
CA GLU A 167 29.25 18.27 31.33
C GLU A 167 29.09 16.79 30.95
N PRO A 168 27.87 16.32 30.62
CA PRO A 168 27.74 15.01 30.01
C PRO A 168 28.45 15.11 28.66
N ALA A 169 29.68 14.59 28.61
CA ALA A 169 30.41 14.42 27.37
C ALA A 169 29.62 13.43 26.51
N ILE A 170 28.71 13.98 25.70
CA ILE A 170 28.10 13.27 24.59
C ILE A 170 29.20 13.10 23.56
N ASN A 171 30.09 12.12 23.82
CA ASN A 171 30.94 11.52 22.81
C ASN A 171 30.01 10.72 21.88
N LEU A 172 29.32 11.46 21.03
CA LEU A 172 28.89 10.99 19.74
C LEU A 172 30.17 10.89 18.92
N ASP A 173 30.72 9.67 18.86
CA ASP A 173 31.73 9.31 17.88
C ASP A 173 31.06 9.38 16.49
N PHE A 174 31.00 10.58 15.92
CA PHE A 174 30.32 10.87 14.65
C PHE A 174 31.02 10.23 13.45
N ASP A 175 32.25 9.75 13.62
CA ASP A 175 33.11 9.22 12.57
C ASP A 175 32.62 7.88 11.98
N ASN A 176 31.65 7.21 12.60
CA ASN A 176 31.06 5.93 12.15
C ASN A 176 29.53 6.01 11.96
N VAL A 177 29.02 7.17 11.53
CA VAL A 177 27.60 7.32 11.21
C VAL A 177 27.32 6.87 9.77
N ILE A 178 26.64 5.73 9.62
CA ILE A 178 26.22 5.19 8.33
C ILE A 178 24.76 5.63 8.09
N VAL A 179 24.41 6.04 6.87
CA VAL A 179 23.00 6.26 6.50
C VAL A 179 22.46 4.97 5.89
N ASN A 180 21.34 4.48 6.41
CA ASN A 180 20.69 3.26 5.93
C ASN A 180 19.15 3.45 5.88
N GLU A 181 18.46 2.56 5.20
CA GLU A 181 17.03 2.61 4.94
C GLU A 181 16.38 1.24 5.17
N GLY A 182 15.16 1.21 5.69
CA GLY A 182 14.40 -0.02 5.83
C GLY A 182 12.95 0.21 6.23
N VAL A 183 12.14 -0.83 6.11
CA VAL A 183 10.71 -0.79 6.41
C VAL A 183 10.46 -1.17 7.87
N LEU A 184 9.80 -0.28 8.60
CA LEU A 184 9.51 -0.48 10.03
C LEU A 184 8.50 -1.61 10.25
N GLU A 185 8.88 -2.60 11.06
CA GLU A 185 8.00 -3.55 11.73
C GLU A 185 7.97 -3.22 13.24
N ILE A 186 6.79 -2.83 13.75
CA ILE A 186 6.59 -2.58 15.19
C ILE A 186 6.23 -3.90 15.89
N MET A 187 6.97 -4.24 16.95
CA MET A 187 6.75 -5.41 17.79
C MET A 187 5.64 -5.15 18.83
N PRO A 188 5.00 -6.19 19.40
CA PRO A 188 3.93 -6.02 20.40
C PRO A 188 4.31 -5.17 21.62
N ASP A 189 5.59 -5.21 22.04
CA ASP A 189 6.14 -4.42 23.15
C ASP A 189 6.33 -2.92 22.80
N GLY A 190 6.10 -2.54 21.54
CA GLY A 190 6.10 -1.16 21.04
C GLY A 190 7.47 -0.57 20.67
N TYR A 191 8.56 -1.35 20.74
CA TYR A 191 9.77 -1.06 19.94
C TYR A 191 9.60 -1.65 18.52
N GLY A 192 10.52 -1.33 17.61
CA GLY A 192 10.46 -1.87 16.24
C GLY A 192 11.82 -2.14 15.63
N PHE A 193 11.81 -2.73 14.45
CA PHE A 193 12.99 -2.96 13.61
C PHE A 193 12.74 -2.44 12.21
N LEU A 194 13.72 -1.78 11.59
CA LEU A 194 13.71 -1.55 10.15
C LEU A 194 14.25 -2.81 9.47
N ARG A 195 13.41 -3.45 8.66
CA ARG A 195 13.76 -4.64 7.87
C ARG A 195 14.26 -4.23 6.48
N SER A 196 15.29 -4.89 5.98
CA SER A 196 15.78 -4.68 4.60
C SER A 196 14.91 -5.41 3.55
N SER A 197 14.79 -4.80 2.37
CA SER A 197 14.22 -5.42 1.17
C SER A 197 15.03 -6.62 0.68
N ASP A 198 16.36 -6.60 0.86
CA ASP A 198 17.27 -7.64 0.37
C ASP A 198 17.03 -9.00 1.06
N TYR A 199 16.49 -8.95 2.28
CA TYR A 199 16.06 -10.11 3.06
C TYR A 199 14.54 -10.35 2.99
N ASN A 200 13.85 -9.81 1.97
CA ASN A 200 12.40 -9.92 1.78
C ASN A 200 11.58 -9.48 3.02
N TYR A 201 12.06 -8.46 3.74
CA TYR A 201 11.48 -7.97 5.00
C TYR A 201 11.41 -8.97 6.16
N LEU A 202 12.28 -9.99 6.13
CA LEU A 202 12.45 -10.95 7.20
C LEU A 202 13.48 -10.47 8.22
N THR A 203 13.52 -11.16 9.36
CA THR A 203 14.51 -10.88 10.42
C THR A 203 15.93 -11.13 9.91
N SER A 204 16.76 -10.10 9.91
CA SER A 204 18.18 -10.12 9.56
C SER A 204 19.06 -9.78 10.78
N PRO A 205 20.31 -10.25 10.87
CA PRO A 205 21.28 -9.70 11.83
C PRO A 205 21.50 -8.19 11.63
N ASP A 206 21.32 -7.68 10.41
CA ASP A 206 21.55 -6.27 10.05
C ASP A 206 20.34 -5.36 10.32
N ASP A 207 19.28 -5.88 10.96
CA ASP A 207 18.07 -5.13 11.28
C ASP A 207 18.37 -3.95 12.23
N ILE A 208 17.78 -2.79 11.92
CA ILE A 208 18.02 -1.54 12.66
C ILE A 208 16.98 -1.41 13.77
N TYR A 209 17.42 -1.38 15.03
CA TYR A 209 16.55 -1.18 16.19
C TYR A 209 16.02 0.26 16.25
N VAL A 210 14.70 0.39 16.42
CA VAL A 210 13.99 1.65 16.61
C VAL A 210 13.29 1.65 17.97
N SER A 211 13.63 2.64 18.80
CA SER A 211 13.06 2.76 20.14
C SER A 211 11.59 3.21 20.11
N GLN A 212 10.82 2.80 21.12
CA GLN A 212 9.43 3.24 21.28
C GLN A 212 9.30 4.78 21.33
N SER A 213 10.30 5.47 21.90
CA SER A 213 10.36 6.94 21.95
C SER A 213 10.45 7.57 20.55
N GLN A 214 11.27 7.01 19.66
CA GLN A 214 11.37 7.47 18.26
C GLN A 214 10.08 7.21 17.49
N ILE A 215 9.48 6.03 17.65
CA ILE A 215 8.18 5.67 17.02
C ILE A 215 7.10 6.68 17.42
N LYS A 216 6.99 7.00 18.72
CA LYS A 216 6.03 7.99 19.23
C LYS A 216 6.35 9.42 18.80
N LEU A 217 7.62 9.81 18.76
CA LEU A 217 8.05 11.17 18.40
C LEU A 217 7.72 11.53 16.95
N PHE A 218 7.95 10.60 16.02
CA PHE A 218 7.75 10.81 14.59
C PHE A 218 6.41 10.27 14.06
N GLY A 219 5.56 9.70 14.91
CA GLY A 219 4.27 9.13 14.48
C GLY A 219 4.41 7.93 13.54
N LEU A 220 5.46 7.13 13.73
CA LEU A 220 5.77 5.99 12.87
C LEU A 220 4.75 4.87 13.05
N LYS A 221 4.46 4.17 11.95
CA LYS A 221 3.57 3.01 11.87
C LYS A 221 4.29 1.87 11.14
N THR A 222 3.84 0.64 11.35
CA THR A 222 4.31 -0.50 10.54
C THR A 222 4.12 -0.22 9.05
N GLY A 223 5.14 -0.55 8.25
CA GLY A 223 5.22 -0.24 6.83
C GLY A 223 5.97 1.04 6.49
N ASP A 224 6.28 1.92 7.45
CA ASP A 224 7.01 3.15 7.13
C ASP A 224 8.44 2.84 6.69
N THR A 225 8.80 3.30 5.49
CA THR A 225 10.17 3.24 4.99
C THR A 225 10.94 4.39 5.62
N VAL A 226 11.82 4.09 6.57
CA VAL A 226 12.58 5.09 7.34
C VAL A 226 14.01 5.09 6.84
N ARG A 227 14.47 6.24 6.34
CA ARG A 227 15.88 6.49 6.01
C ARG A 227 16.50 7.32 7.13
N GLY A 228 17.65 6.90 7.63
CA GLY A 228 18.27 7.57 8.75
C GLY A 228 19.70 7.15 9.07
N SER A 229 20.30 7.94 9.93
CA SER A 229 21.65 7.76 10.46
C SER A 229 21.65 6.66 11.53
N ILE A 230 22.43 5.60 11.34
CA ILE A 230 22.66 4.49 12.28
C ILE A 230 24.09 4.53 12.83
N ARG A 231 24.30 3.86 13.96
CA ARG A 231 25.64 3.60 14.52
C ARG A 231 25.87 2.10 14.73
N PRO A 232 27.12 1.62 14.80
CA PRO A 232 27.41 0.27 15.27
C PRO A 232 26.84 -0.01 16.68
N PRO A 233 26.46 -1.27 16.98
CA PRO A 233 26.11 -1.68 18.34
C PRO A 233 27.31 -1.54 19.29
N LYS A 234 27.06 -1.06 20.51
CA LYS A 234 28.04 -1.03 21.62
C LYS A 234 28.04 -2.37 22.36
N GLU A 235 29.00 -2.58 23.26
CA GLU A 235 29.03 -3.77 24.12
C GLU A 235 27.70 -3.98 24.85
N GLY A 236 27.06 -5.14 24.62
CA GLY A 236 25.74 -5.48 25.15
C GLY A 236 24.56 -5.21 24.20
N GLU A 237 24.74 -4.47 23.11
CA GLU A 237 23.73 -4.29 22.06
C GLU A 237 23.88 -5.37 20.97
N LYS A 238 22.77 -5.96 20.51
CA LYS A 238 22.77 -7.00 19.46
C LYS A 238 22.50 -6.45 18.05
N TYR A 239 21.84 -5.30 17.95
CA TYR A 239 21.30 -4.72 16.71
C TYR A 239 21.80 -3.29 16.55
N PHE A 240 21.88 -2.79 15.31
CA PHE A 240 22.25 -1.41 15.01
C PHE A 240 21.16 -0.44 15.48
N PRO A 241 21.38 0.47 16.43
CA PRO A 241 20.34 1.42 16.82
C PRO A 241 20.28 2.62 15.86
N LEU A 242 19.06 3.02 15.52
CA LEU A 242 18.78 4.26 14.80
C LEU A 242 19.15 5.48 15.67
N VAL A 243 20.00 6.37 15.15
CA VAL A 243 20.40 7.61 15.83
C VAL A 243 19.48 8.77 15.45
N ARG A 244 19.26 8.97 14.14
CA ARG A 244 18.50 10.11 13.61
C ARG A 244 17.69 9.67 12.39
N VAL A 245 16.42 10.08 12.33
CA VAL A 245 15.59 9.96 11.12
C VAL A 245 15.90 11.13 10.19
N GLU A 246 16.14 10.85 8.92
CA GLU A 246 16.38 11.86 7.88
C GLU A 246 15.15 12.03 6.98
N ALA A 247 14.53 10.93 6.56
CA ALA A 247 13.30 10.93 5.77
C ALA A 247 12.39 9.75 6.13
N ILE A 248 11.09 9.90 5.89
CA ILE A 248 10.09 8.82 6.03
C ILE A 248 9.28 8.77 4.74
N ASN A 249 9.24 7.61 4.07
CA ASN A 249 8.59 7.41 2.77
C ASN A 249 8.97 8.51 1.74
N GLY A 250 10.26 8.87 1.67
CA GLY A 250 10.75 9.94 0.77
C GLY A 250 10.38 11.38 1.16
N ARG A 251 9.61 11.59 2.23
CA ARG A 251 9.15 12.91 2.72
C ARG A 251 9.91 13.36 3.97
N ILE A 252 9.81 14.65 4.30
CA ILE A 252 10.40 15.22 5.52
C ILE A 252 9.59 14.71 6.73
N PRO A 253 10.21 14.29 7.85
CA PRO A 253 9.50 13.70 8.98
C PRO A 253 8.41 14.58 9.62
N ALA A 254 8.49 15.91 9.44
CA ALA A 254 7.47 16.85 9.89
C ALA A 254 6.16 16.73 9.11
N GLU A 255 6.21 16.51 7.79
CA GLU A 255 5.04 16.39 6.92
C GLU A 255 4.28 15.08 7.19
N VAL A 256 5.02 14.00 7.42
CA VAL A 256 4.49 12.64 7.62
C VAL A 256 3.74 12.49 8.96
N ARG A 257 3.99 13.38 9.93
CA ARG A 257 3.35 13.34 11.25
C ARG A 257 1.84 13.58 11.18
N ASP A 258 1.41 14.50 10.33
CA ASP A 258 0.02 14.99 10.26
C ASP A 258 -0.78 14.35 9.10
N ARG A 259 -0.23 13.30 8.46
CA ARG A 259 -0.89 12.56 7.36
C ARG A 259 -2.21 11.91 7.79
N VAL A 260 -3.19 11.91 6.89
CA VAL A 260 -4.45 11.18 7.07
C VAL A 260 -4.17 9.66 6.94
N PRO A 261 -4.66 8.80 7.85
CA PRO A 261 -4.48 7.35 7.73
C PRO A 261 -5.23 6.78 6.52
N PHE A 262 -4.64 5.78 5.85
CA PHE A 262 -5.14 5.16 4.61
C PHE A 262 -6.62 4.78 4.64
N ASP A 263 -7.10 4.26 5.77
CA ASP A 263 -8.48 3.79 5.92
C ASP A 263 -9.52 4.94 5.97
N HIS A 264 -9.09 6.21 6.15
CA HIS A 264 -9.92 7.41 6.15
C HIS A 264 -9.84 8.23 4.85
N LEU A 265 -9.01 7.82 3.90
CA LEU A 265 -8.84 8.50 2.60
C LEU A 265 -10.01 8.17 1.66
N THR A 266 -10.54 9.16 0.94
CA THR A 266 -11.69 9.00 0.02
C THR A 266 -11.32 8.13 -1.18
N PRO A 267 -11.94 6.95 -1.39
CA PRO A 267 -11.68 6.10 -2.54
C PRO A 267 -12.41 6.61 -3.79
N LEU A 268 -11.68 6.74 -4.90
CA LEU A 268 -12.22 7.08 -6.21
C LEU A 268 -12.05 5.91 -7.21
N PHE A 269 -12.74 6.02 -8.35
CA PHE A 269 -12.40 5.22 -9.53
C PHE A 269 -11.06 5.69 -10.11
N PRO A 270 -10.28 4.79 -10.75
CA PRO A 270 -9.13 5.18 -11.56
C PRO A 270 -9.55 6.14 -12.69
N SER A 271 -8.81 7.24 -12.83
CA SER A 271 -9.03 8.29 -13.85
C SER A 271 -7.79 8.61 -14.68
N GLU A 272 -6.61 8.13 -14.26
CA GLU A 272 -5.37 8.22 -15.00
C GLU A 272 -4.96 6.81 -15.46
N LYS A 273 -4.72 6.64 -16.76
CA LYS A 273 -4.35 5.35 -17.37
C LYS A 273 -2.83 5.12 -17.24
N LEU A 274 -2.46 3.93 -16.77
CA LEU A 274 -1.10 3.40 -16.87
C LEU A 274 -0.90 2.87 -18.30
N SER A 275 -0.19 3.63 -19.14
CA SER A 275 0.07 3.27 -20.53
C SER A 275 1.04 2.09 -20.61
N LEU A 276 0.63 0.99 -21.23
CA LEU A 276 1.46 -0.21 -21.34
C LEU A 276 2.23 -0.31 -22.67
N PHE A 277 1.97 0.58 -23.64
CA PHE A 277 2.64 0.52 -24.95
C PHE A 277 4.16 0.74 -24.82
N THR A 278 4.97 -0.26 -25.19
CA THR A 278 6.45 -0.18 -25.12
C THR A 278 7.12 -0.13 -26.47
N ASP A 279 6.66 -0.95 -27.40
CA ASP A 279 7.23 -1.21 -28.70
C ASP A 279 6.18 -1.88 -29.61
N PRO A 280 6.30 -1.80 -30.95
CA PRO A 280 5.28 -2.32 -31.87
C PRO A 280 5.09 -3.84 -31.84
N ASN A 281 6.10 -4.59 -31.40
CA ASN A 281 6.15 -6.06 -31.46
C ASN A 281 5.60 -6.74 -30.20
N ASN A 282 5.52 -6.01 -29.08
CA ASN A 282 4.94 -6.50 -27.84
C ASN A 282 3.41 -6.52 -27.91
N TYR A 283 2.87 -7.55 -28.56
CA TYR A 283 1.42 -7.74 -28.66
C TYR A 283 0.76 -7.93 -27.27
N SER A 284 1.47 -8.44 -26.25
CA SER A 284 0.95 -8.60 -24.88
C SER A 284 0.45 -7.27 -24.32
N THR A 285 1.31 -6.26 -24.27
CA THR A 285 0.97 -4.96 -23.70
C THR A 285 0.00 -4.21 -24.60
N ARG A 286 0.20 -4.25 -25.93
CA ARG A 286 -0.67 -3.57 -26.89
C ARG A 286 -2.13 -4.02 -26.81
N ILE A 287 -2.39 -5.33 -26.72
CA ILE A 287 -3.74 -5.88 -26.64
C ILE A 287 -4.35 -5.61 -25.26
N MET A 288 -3.57 -5.75 -24.19
CA MET A 288 -4.03 -5.44 -22.83
C MET A 288 -4.43 -3.97 -22.67
N ASP A 289 -3.66 -3.04 -23.24
CA ASP A 289 -3.87 -1.59 -23.20
C ASP A 289 -5.13 -1.12 -23.96
N LEU A 290 -5.59 -1.90 -24.94
CA LEU A 290 -6.82 -1.70 -25.71
C LEU A 290 -8.05 -2.29 -25.02
N PHE A 291 -8.00 -3.56 -24.58
CA PHE A 291 -9.20 -4.29 -24.16
C PHE A 291 -9.40 -4.32 -22.65
N SER A 292 -8.35 -4.11 -21.86
CA SER A 292 -8.40 -4.13 -20.40
C SER A 292 -7.45 -3.06 -19.82
N PRO A 293 -7.70 -1.76 -20.10
CA PRO A 293 -6.82 -0.68 -19.69
C PRO A 293 -6.63 -0.67 -18.16
N ILE A 294 -5.39 -0.50 -17.70
CA ILE A 294 -5.09 -0.39 -16.27
C ILE A 294 -5.08 1.09 -15.89
N GLY A 295 -5.83 1.49 -14.86
CA GLY A 295 -5.71 2.81 -14.26
C GLY A 295 -4.88 2.83 -12.97
N LYS A 296 -4.41 4.02 -12.59
CA LYS A 296 -3.89 4.29 -11.25
C LYS A 296 -4.98 4.04 -10.20
N GLY A 297 -4.78 3.02 -9.37
CA GLY A 297 -5.77 2.55 -8.38
C GLY A 297 -6.57 1.31 -8.80
N GLN A 298 -6.21 0.62 -9.90
CA GLN A 298 -6.93 -0.57 -10.38
C GLN A 298 -6.83 -1.76 -9.41
N ARG A 299 -7.92 -2.54 -9.30
CA ARG A 299 -7.96 -3.90 -8.75
C ARG A 299 -8.12 -4.91 -9.89
N GLY A 300 -7.00 -5.25 -10.50
CA GLY A 300 -6.95 -6.14 -11.66
C GLY A 300 -6.75 -7.60 -11.29
N LEU A 301 -7.46 -8.49 -11.97
CA LEU A 301 -7.34 -9.94 -11.82
C LEU A 301 -6.94 -10.57 -13.16
N ILE A 302 -5.74 -11.14 -13.24
CA ILE A 302 -5.28 -11.93 -14.39
C ILE A 302 -5.68 -13.39 -14.12
N VAL A 303 -6.77 -13.82 -14.75
CA VAL A 303 -7.37 -15.14 -14.61
C VAL A 303 -6.64 -16.10 -15.54
N ALA A 304 -5.81 -16.97 -14.99
CA ALA A 304 -4.84 -17.74 -15.75
C ALA A 304 -4.86 -19.21 -15.37
N GLN A 305 -5.12 -20.08 -16.35
CA GLN A 305 -4.88 -21.51 -16.21
C GLN A 305 -3.36 -21.80 -16.19
N PRO A 306 -2.92 -22.94 -15.64
CA PRO A 306 -1.51 -23.36 -15.72
C PRO A 306 -1.01 -23.41 -17.18
N LYS A 307 0.23 -22.93 -17.41
CA LYS A 307 0.92 -22.91 -18.73
C LYS A 307 0.26 -22.03 -19.82
N THR A 308 -0.40 -20.93 -19.42
CA THR A 308 -0.97 -19.93 -20.34
C THR A 308 -0.04 -18.77 -20.73
N GLY A 309 1.15 -18.65 -20.11
CA GLY A 309 2.08 -17.54 -20.35
C GLY A 309 1.99 -16.39 -19.33
N LYS A 310 1.17 -16.55 -18.28
CA LYS A 310 1.00 -15.68 -17.10
C LYS A 310 2.28 -14.91 -16.66
N THR A 311 3.39 -15.62 -16.43
CA THR A 311 4.65 -15.03 -15.95
C THR A 311 5.31 -14.10 -16.98
N MET A 312 5.21 -14.43 -18.28
CA MET A 312 5.71 -13.57 -19.37
C MET A 312 4.88 -12.28 -19.47
N LEU A 313 3.56 -12.40 -19.45
CA LEU A 313 2.66 -11.24 -19.43
C LEU A 313 2.93 -10.33 -18.22
N LEU A 314 3.14 -10.90 -17.03
CA LEU A 314 3.41 -10.11 -15.84
C LEU A 314 4.73 -9.33 -15.95
N LYS A 315 5.78 -9.93 -16.54
CA LYS A 315 7.03 -9.23 -16.87
C LYS A 315 6.84 -8.12 -17.90
N ASP A 316 6.05 -8.38 -18.95
CA ASP A 316 5.76 -7.40 -20.00
C ASP A 316 5.08 -6.15 -19.41
N VAL A 317 4.05 -6.35 -18.57
CA VAL A 317 3.35 -5.28 -17.84
C VAL A 317 4.30 -4.54 -16.90
N ALA A 318 5.11 -5.27 -16.12
CA ALA A 318 6.03 -4.67 -15.16
C ALA A 318 7.09 -3.78 -15.83
N ASN A 319 7.69 -4.27 -16.92
CA ASN A 319 8.67 -3.50 -17.69
C ASN A 319 8.05 -2.33 -18.45
N ALA A 320 6.78 -2.44 -18.87
CA ALA A 320 6.04 -1.32 -19.46
C ALA A 320 5.80 -0.20 -18.44
N ILE A 321 5.27 -0.52 -17.26
CA ILE A 321 5.07 0.45 -16.17
C ILE A 321 6.41 1.10 -15.79
N ALA A 322 7.46 0.30 -15.54
CA ALA A 322 8.79 0.83 -15.19
C ALA A 322 9.50 1.62 -16.32
N LYS A 323 8.98 1.61 -17.55
CA LYS A 323 9.47 2.42 -18.69
C LYS A 323 8.66 3.69 -18.88
N ASN A 324 7.34 3.58 -18.82
CA ASN A 324 6.41 4.65 -19.18
C ASN A 324 6.01 5.50 -17.97
N HIS A 325 6.07 4.93 -16.76
CA HIS A 325 5.67 5.54 -15.49
C HIS A 325 6.79 5.42 -14.44
N PRO A 326 7.94 6.09 -14.62
CA PRO A 326 9.05 6.04 -13.67
C PRO A 326 8.73 6.69 -12.30
N GLU A 327 7.64 7.45 -12.20
CA GLU A 327 7.11 8.01 -10.95
C GLU A 327 6.41 6.96 -10.07
N VAL A 328 5.99 5.84 -10.64
CA VAL A 328 5.24 4.78 -9.95
C VAL A 328 6.19 3.83 -9.24
N TYR A 329 5.96 3.62 -7.95
CA TYR A 329 6.71 2.63 -7.17
C TYR A 329 6.19 1.22 -7.44
N LEU A 330 6.99 0.43 -8.18
CA LEU A 330 6.62 -0.89 -8.64
C LEU A 330 7.19 -2.00 -7.74
N ILE A 331 6.29 -2.76 -7.11
CA ILE A 331 6.60 -3.92 -6.27
C ILE A 331 6.06 -5.18 -6.96
N ILE A 332 6.88 -6.22 -7.07
CA ILE A 332 6.46 -7.56 -7.47
C ILE A 332 6.47 -8.45 -6.22
N LEU A 333 5.33 -9.02 -5.88
CA LEU A 333 5.15 -9.89 -4.73
C LEU A 333 4.91 -11.33 -5.19
N LEU A 334 5.90 -12.20 -4.98
CA LEU A 334 5.88 -13.60 -5.37
C LEU A 334 5.65 -14.49 -4.14
N ILE A 335 4.57 -15.28 -4.13
CA ILE A 335 4.11 -16.08 -2.99
C ILE A 335 3.93 -17.54 -3.41
N ASP A 336 4.61 -18.45 -2.70
CA ASP A 336 4.54 -19.90 -2.90
C ASP A 336 4.89 -20.31 -4.35
N GLU A 337 5.89 -19.62 -4.93
CA GLU A 337 6.31 -19.84 -6.31
C GLU A 337 7.78 -20.29 -6.40
N ARG A 338 8.19 -20.84 -7.56
CA ARG A 338 9.47 -21.55 -7.64
C ARG A 338 10.71 -20.64 -7.58
N PRO A 339 11.80 -21.05 -6.90
CA PRO A 339 13.04 -20.27 -6.81
C PRO A 339 13.62 -19.83 -8.16
N GLU A 340 13.51 -20.66 -9.20
CA GLU A 340 13.95 -20.32 -10.55
C GLU A 340 13.07 -19.24 -11.20
N GLU A 341 11.75 -19.26 -10.99
CA GLU A 341 10.82 -18.24 -11.51
C GLU A 341 11.01 -16.91 -10.76
N VAL A 342 11.31 -16.95 -9.45
CA VAL A 342 11.70 -15.77 -8.65
C VAL A 342 13.01 -15.15 -9.16
N THR A 343 14.04 -15.98 -9.39
CA THR A 343 15.36 -15.51 -9.87
C THR A 343 15.26 -14.91 -11.27
N ASP A 344 14.47 -15.52 -12.14
CA ASP A 344 14.20 -15.05 -13.49
C ASP A 344 13.43 -13.72 -13.49
N MET A 345 12.42 -13.55 -12.62
CA MET A 345 11.71 -12.29 -12.43
C MET A 345 12.65 -11.16 -11.94
N ALA A 346 13.42 -11.42 -10.87
CA ALA A 346 14.33 -10.45 -10.27
C ALA A 346 15.44 -9.95 -11.21
N ARG A 347 15.83 -10.75 -12.21
CA ARG A 347 16.81 -10.36 -13.24
C ARG A 347 16.17 -9.71 -14.47
N SER A 348 14.86 -9.89 -14.68
CA SER A 348 14.16 -9.47 -15.90
C SER A 348 13.46 -8.12 -15.78
N VAL A 349 13.26 -7.59 -14.57
CA VAL A 349 12.41 -6.41 -14.34
C VAL A 349 13.10 -5.38 -13.45
N ARG A 350 12.93 -4.09 -13.81
CA ARG A 350 13.33 -2.94 -12.99
C ARG A 350 12.24 -2.61 -11.96
N ALA A 351 12.12 -3.43 -10.93
CA ALA A 351 11.14 -3.31 -9.84
C ALA A 351 11.73 -3.82 -8.52
N GLU A 352 11.09 -3.47 -7.39
CA GLU A 352 11.36 -4.16 -6.13
C GLU A 352 10.72 -5.56 -6.19
N VAL A 353 11.52 -6.63 -6.13
CA VAL A 353 11.01 -8.01 -6.14
C VAL A 353 11.10 -8.61 -4.75
N VAL A 354 9.93 -8.83 -4.13
CA VAL A 354 9.77 -9.43 -2.80
C VAL A 354 9.17 -10.82 -2.98
N SER A 355 9.75 -11.82 -2.32
CA SER A 355 9.42 -13.22 -2.57
C SER A 355 9.38 -14.10 -1.31
N SER A 356 8.54 -15.12 -1.37
CA SER A 356 8.57 -16.29 -0.48
C SER A 356 8.33 -17.53 -1.34
N THR A 357 9.36 -18.37 -1.49
CA THR A 357 9.26 -19.59 -2.32
C THR A 357 8.37 -20.65 -1.65
N PHE A 358 7.97 -21.67 -2.41
CA PHE A 358 7.17 -22.81 -1.91
C PHE A 358 7.86 -23.63 -0.79
N ASP A 359 9.16 -23.45 -0.58
CA ASP A 359 9.92 -24.11 0.49
C ASP A 359 9.59 -23.53 1.90
N GLU A 360 8.93 -22.38 1.93
CA GLU A 360 8.68 -21.59 3.14
C GLU A 360 7.28 -21.85 3.73
N PRO A 361 7.10 -21.72 5.05
CA PRO A 361 5.81 -21.98 5.70
C PRO A 361 4.77 -20.90 5.40
N ALA A 362 3.48 -21.27 5.49
CA ALA A 362 2.35 -20.39 5.18
C ALA A 362 2.33 -19.10 6.02
N GLU A 363 2.77 -19.16 7.28
CA GLU A 363 2.92 -18.00 8.17
C GLU A 363 3.89 -16.96 7.60
N ARG A 364 4.95 -17.40 6.90
CA ARG A 364 5.94 -16.53 6.29
C ARG A 364 5.39 -15.84 5.04
N HIS A 365 4.64 -16.54 4.20
CA HIS A 365 3.90 -15.93 3.08
C HIS A 365 2.95 -14.83 3.58
N VAL A 366 2.16 -15.14 4.62
CA VAL A 366 1.23 -14.20 5.25
C VAL A 366 1.97 -13.01 5.86
N LYS A 367 3.09 -13.22 6.56
CA LYS A 367 3.89 -12.13 7.14
C LYS A 367 4.41 -11.17 6.06
N ILE A 368 5.08 -11.69 5.03
CA ILE A 368 5.69 -10.88 3.96
C ILE A 368 4.61 -10.07 3.23
N ALA A 369 3.50 -10.70 2.86
CA ALA A 369 2.39 -10.01 2.20
C ALA A 369 1.81 -8.88 3.06
N ASN A 370 1.70 -9.05 4.38
CA ASN A 370 1.22 -7.98 5.27
C ASN A 370 2.21 -6.81 5.35
N ILE A 371 3.52 -7.06 5.43
CA ILE A 371 4.52 -5.98 5.45
C ILE A 371 4.51 -5.19 4.13
N VAL A 372 4.47 -5.88 2.98
CA VAL A 372 4.38 -5.23 1.66
C VAL A 372 3.09 -4.41 1.52
N LEU A 373 1.96 -4.93 2.00
CA LEU A 373 0.68 -4.19 1.97
C LEU A 373 0.74 -2.93 2.85
N GLU A 374 1.25 -3.02 4.07
CA GLU A 374 1.36 -1.85 4.94
C GLU A 374 2.38 -0.84 4.39
N LYS A 375 3.52 -1.29 3.81
CA LYS A 375 4.46 -0.41 3.08
C LYS A 375 3.74 0.39 2.00
N ALA A 376 3.02 -0.30 1.12
CA ALA A 376 2.29 0.34 0.02
C ALA A 376 1.27 1.38 0.52
N LYS A 377 0.52 1.07 1.60
CA LYS A 377 -0.40 2.04 2.23
C LYS A 377 0.34 3.27 2.78
N ARG A 378 1.47 3.09 3.49
CA ARG A 378 2.24 4.21 4.06
C ARG A 378 2.81 5.13 2.97
N MET A 379 3.23 4.56 1.84
CA MET A 379 3.70 5.34 0.68
C MET A 379 2.55 6.13 0.03
N VAL A 380 1.37 5.53 -0.11
CA VAL A 380 0.16 6.18 -0.64
C VAL A 380 -0.37 7.28 0.29
N GLU A 381 -0.31 7.09 1.61
CA GLU A 381 -0.56 8.14 2.62
C GLU A 381 0.39 9.34 2.46
N CYS A 382 1.54 9.18 1.79
CA CYS A 382 2.53 10.23 1.50
C CYS A 382 2.47 10.75 0.05
N GLY A 383 1.41 10.40 -0.70
CA GLY A 383 1.14 10.88 -2.06
C GLY A 383 1.88 10.14 -3.18
N HIS A 384 2.31 8.89 -2.96
CA HIS A 384 2.97 8.09 -4.00
C HIS A 384 1.98 7.18 -4.73
N ASP A 385 2.14 7.03 -6.04
CA ASP A 385 1.52 5.97 -6.80
C ASP A 385 2.29 4.65 -6.63
N VAL A 386 1.61 3.60 -6.20
CA VAL A 386 2.20 2.28 -5.94
C VAL A 386 1.48 1.21 -6.75
N VAL A 387 2.23 0.37 -7.45
CA VAL A 387 1.72 -0.83 -8.14
C VAL A 387 2.29 -2.07 -7.47
N ILE A 388 1.42 -2.97 -7.03
CA ILE A 388 1.78 -4.33 -6.61
C ILE A 388 1.36 -5.32 -7.69
N LEU A 389 2.32 -6.05 -8.24
CA LEU A 389 2.10 -7.20 -9.10
C LEU A 389 2.18 -8.47 -8.27
N LEU A 390 1.03 -9.09 -7.95
CA LEU A 390 0.95 -10.25 -7.06
C LEU A 390 0.85 -11.57 -7.83
N ASP A 391 1.80 -12.46 -7.58
CA ASP A 391 1.82 -13.82 -8.11
C ASP A 391 1.90 -14.86 -6.97
N SER A 392 0.80 -15.46 -6.50
CA SER A 392 -0.60 -15.30 -6.94
C SER A 392 -1.54 -15.11 -5.77
N ILE A 393 -2.71 -14.50 -6.02
CA ILE A 393 -3.72 -14.28 -4.98
C ILE A 393 -4.35 -15.60 -4.50
N THR A 394 -4.43 -16.59 -5.39
CA THR A 394 -4.92 -17.94 -5.06
C THR A 394 -4.01 -18.62 -4.04
N ARG A 395 -2.68 -18.59 -4.26
CA ARG A 395 -1.70 -19.12 -3.31
C ARG A 395 -1.69 -18.35 -2.00
N LEU A 396 -1.77 -17.02 -2.05
CA LEU A 396 -1.88 -16.18 -0.84
C LEU A 396 -3.14 -16.52 -0.02
N ALA A 397 -4.30 -16.69 -0.67
CA ALA A 397 -5.53 -17.08 0.00
C ALA A 397 -5.46 -18.50 0.62
N ARG A 398 -4.78 -19.44 -0.05
CA ARG A 398 -4.47 -20.77 0.53
C ARG A 398 -3.61 -20.64 1.80
N ALA A 399 -2.55 -19.83 1.79
CA ALA A 399 -1.72 -19.59 2.96
C ALA A 399 -2.53 -18.99 4.13
N TYR A 400 -3.40 -18.02 3.85
CA TYR A 400 -4.33 -17.48 4.86
C TYR A 400 -5.31 -18.52 5.41
N ASN A 401 -5.78 -19.46 4.59
CA ASN A 401 -6.67 -20.54 5.03
C ASN A 401 -5.96 -21.54 5.96
N THR A 402 -4.70 -21.86 5.70
CA THR A 402 -3.89 -22.73 6.56
C THR A 402 -3.57 -22.09 7.91
N VAL A 403 -3.32 -20.77 7.94
CA VAL A 403 -2.92 -20.02 9.15
C VAL A 403 -4.14 -19.51 9.95
N ALA A 404 -5.34 -19.55 9.40
CA ALA A 404 -6.55 -19.11 10.09
C ALA A 404 -6.93 -20.09 11.23
N PRO A 405 -7.30 -19.59 12.42
CA PRO A 405 -7.90 -20.45 13.44
C PRO A 405 -9.26 -20.96 12.95
N ALA A 406 -9.52 -22.25 13.12
CA ALA A 406 -10.75 -22.89 12.64
C ALA A 406 -12.01 -22.22 13.23
N SER A 407 -12.89 -21.70 12.37
CA SER A 407 -14.15 -21.08 12.76
C SER A 407 -15.27 -22.07 13.09
N GLY A 408 -15.06 -23.36 12.81
CA GLY A 408 -16.09 -24.40 12.82
C GLY A 408 -17.04 -24.36 11.63
N LYS A 409 -16.92 -23.36 10.72
CA LYS A 409 -17.76 -23.22 9.52
C LYS A 409 -16.89 -23.32 8.27
N ILE A 410 -16.93 -24.49 7.64
CA ILE A 410 -16.20 -24.78 6.40
C ILE A 410 -17.15 -24.60 5.21
N LEU A 411 -16.75 -23.74 4.26
CA LEU A 411 -17.43 -23.51 2.99
C LEU A 411 -17.12 -24.65 2.00
N SER A 412 -17.79 -24.62 0.85
CA SER A 412 -17.44 -25.50 -0.27
C SER A 412 -15.95 -25.41 -0.61
N GLY A 413 -15.34 -26.53 -1.02
CA GLY A 413 -13.92 -26.58 -1.36
C GLY A 413 -12.95 -26.60 -0.16
N GLY A 414 -13.42 -26.64 1.09
CA GLY A 414 -12.54 -26.74 2.27
C GLY A 414 -11.98 -25.39 2.76
N VAL A 415 -12.61 -24.29 2.34
CA VAL A 415 -12.24 -22.93 2.76
C VAL A 415 -12.96 -22.57 4.06
N ASP A 416 -12.26 -22.09 5.07
CA ASP A 416 -12.88 -21.59 6.30
C ASP A 416 -13.61 -20.25 6.03
N ALA A 417 -14.80 -20.08 6.60
CA ALA A 417 -15.64 -18.89 6.36
C ALA A 417 -14.93 -17.55 6.70
N ASN A 418 -14.00 -17.53 7.65
CA ASN A 418 -13.25 -16.34 8.05
C ASN A 418 -11.91 -16.19 7.30
N ALA A 419 -11.38 -17.27 6.70
CA ALA A 419 -10.07 -17.25 6.05
C ALA A 419 -9.96 -16.24 4.91
N LEU A 420 -11.01 -16.07 4.10
CA LEU A 420 -11.00 -15.16 2.95
C LEU A 420 -11.09 -13.67 3.33
N HIS A 421 -11.41 -13.32 4.57
CA HIS A 421 -11.56 -11.93 4.98
C HIS A 421 -10.26 -11.11 4.86
N LYS A 422 -9.11 -11.67 5.30
CA LYS A 422 -7.81 -10.99 5.19
C LYS A 422 -7.33 -10.88 3.72
N PRO A 423 -7.37 -11.94 2.89
CA PRO A 423 -7.10 -11.84 1.45
C PRO A 423 -8.01 -10.83 0.71
N LYS A 424 -9.33 -10.82 0.99
CA LYS A 424 -10.25 -9.81 0.43
C LYS A 424 -9.84 -8.40 0.82
N ARG A 425 -9.46 -8.16 2.08
CA ARG A 425 -8.96 -6.85 2.54
C ARG A 425 -7.61 -6.47 1.93
N PHE A 426 -6.73 -7.42 1.62
CA PHE A 426 -5.49 -7.17 0.87
C PHE A 426 -5.81 -6.65 -0.54
N PHE A 427 -6.64 -7.36 -1.31
CA PHE A 427 -6.96 -6.98 -2.69
C PHE A 427 -7.86 -5.74 -2.77
N GLY A 428 -8.83 -5.63 -1.86
CA GLY A 428 -9.69 -4.45 -1.67
C GLY A 428 -8.96 -3.22 -1.10
N ALA A 429 -7.67 -3.32 -0.75
CA ALA A 429 -6.88 -2.14 -0.44
C ALA A 429 -6.68 -1.27 -1.67
N ALA A 430 -6.47 -1.87 -2.86
CA ALA A 430 -6.23 -1.10 -4.08
C ALA A 430 -7.42 -0.20 -4.45
N ARG A 431 -7.11 1.08 -4.68
CA ARG A 431 -8.04 2.19 -4.90
C ARG A 431 -7.26 3.39 -5.44
N ASN A 432 -7.94 4.23 -6.23
CA ASN A 432 -7.50 5.60 -6.45
C ASN A 432 -7.92 6.45 -5.23
N ILE A 433 -7.23 7.55 -4.93
CA ILE A 433 -7.50 8.37 -3.74
C ILE A 433 -7.58 9.85 -4.11
N GLU A 434 -8.58 10.53 -3.57
CA GLU A 434 -8.71 11.99 -3.63
C GLU A 434 -7.63 12.68 -2.78
N ASP A 435 -6.92 13.65 -3.35
CA ASP A 435 -5.81 14.39 -2.71
C ASP A 435 -4.68 13.52 -2.13
N GLY A 436 -4.51 12.29 -2.66
CA GLY A 436 -3.47 11.34 -2.27
C GLY A 436 -2.76 10.70 -3.48
N GLY A 437 -2.04 9.61 -3.24
CA GLY A 437 -1.52 8.73 -4.30
C GLY A 437 -2.48 7.56 -4.58
N SER A 438 -2.17 6.72 -5.56
CA SER A 438 -2.98 5.52 -5.86
C SER A 438 -2.34 4.20 -5.39
N LEU A 439 -3.16 3.25 -4.95
CA LEU A 439 -2.72 1.85 -4.77
C LEU A 439 -3.33 0.98 -5.87
N THR A 440 -2.50 0.51 -6.78
CA THR A 440 -2.88 -0.44 -7.84
C THR A 440 -2.43 -1.84 -7.43
N ILE A 441 -3.31 -2.83 -7.52
CA ILE A 441 -2.96 -4.25 -7.33
C ILE A 441 -3.44 -5.02 -8.55
N ILE A 442 -2.48 -5.58 -9.30
CA ILE A 442 -2.76 -6.54 -10.37
C ILE A 442 -2.31 -7.91 -9.87
N ALA A 443 -3.26 -8.77 -9.58
CA ALA A 443 -2.99 -10.08 -9.03
C ALA A 443 -3.34 -11.18 -10.03
N THR A 444 -2.54 -12.23 -10.08
CA THR A 444 -2.89 -13.41 -10.86
C THR A 444 -3.74 -14.37 -10.03
N ALA A 445 -4.75 -14.97 -10.65
CA ALA A 445 -5.61 -15.99 -10.06
C ALA A 445 -5.57 -17.26 -10.90
N LEU A 446 -5.41 -18.40 -10.23
CA LEU A 446 -5.37 -19.71 -10.88
C LEU A 446 -6.77 -20.28 -11.01
N THR A 447 -7.12 -20.70 -12.23
CA THR A 447 -8.38 -21.40 -12.54
C THR A 447 -8.11 -22.73 -13.25
N GLU A 448 -9.12 -23.60 -13.30
CA GLU A 448 -9.03 -24.96 -13.89
C GLU A 448 -7.87 -25.83 -13.32
N THR A 449 -7.55 -25.64 -12.04
CA THR A 449 -6.57 -26.45 -11.31
C THR A 449 -7.10 -27.84 -10.92
N GLY A 450 -8.40 -28.07 -11.04
CA GLY A 450 -9.12 -29.23 -10.51
C GLY A 450 -9.41 -29.16 -9.01
N SER A 451 -9.08 -28.04 -8.34
CA SER A 451 -9.35 -27.83 -6.92
C SER A 451 -10.57 -26.93 -6.73
N LYS A 452 -11.64 -27.47 -6.13
CA LYS A 452 -12.82 -26.69 -5.71
C LYS A 452 -12.49 -25.53 -4.77
N MET A 453 -11.37 -25.63 -4.05
CA MET A 453 -10.86 -24.53 -3.22
C MET A 453 -10.52 -23.31 -4.07
N ASP A 454 -9.85 -23.51 -5.21
CA ASP A 454 -9.43 -22.42 -6.09
C ASP A 454 -10.61 -21.78 -6.83
N GLU A 455 -11.60 -22.59 -7.21
CA GLU A 455 -12.87 -22.12 -7.79
C GLU A 455 -13.61 -21.17 -6.83
N VAL A 456 -13.76 -21.56 -5.55
CA VAL A 456 -14.40 -20.72 -4.52
C VAL A 456 -13.58 -19.46 -4.22
N ILE A 457 -12.24 -19.58 -4.16
CA ILE A 457 -11.34 -18.43 -4.02
C ILE A 457 -11.49 -17.46 -5.19
N PHE A 458 -11.57 -17.96 -6.43
CA PHE A 458 -11.67 -17.16 -7.63
C PHE A 458 -12.96 -16.35 -7.68
N GLU A 459 -14.13 -16.96 -7.49
CA GLU A 459 -15.43 -16.27 -7.52
C GLU A 459 -15.50 -15.14 -6.47
N GLU A 460 -14.93 -15.38 -5.29
CA GLU A 460 -14.88 -14.41 -4.19
C GLU A 460 -13.99 -13.19 -4.47
N PHE A 461 -12.95 -13.35 -5.32
CA PHE A 461 -12.15 -12.23 -5.80
C PHE A 461 -12.70 -11.56 -7.05
N LYS A 462 -13.37 -12.31 -7.93
CA LYS A 462 -14.04 -11.78 -9.13
C LYS A 462 -15.06 -10.70 -8.78
N GLY A 463 -15.81 -10.88 -7.68
CA GLY A 463 -16.71 -9.84 -7.15
C GLY A 463 -16.01 -8.59 -6.59
N THR A 464 -14.76 -8.72 -6.14
CA THR A 464 -13.96 -7.65 -5.50
C THR A 464 -13.17 -6.81 -6.51
N GLY A 465 -12.75 -7.40 -7.62
CA GLY A 465 -12.01 -6.77 -8.70
C GLY A 465 -12.84 -5.77 -9.52
N ASN A 466 -12.14 -4.89 -10.24
CA ASN A 466 -12.74 -3.99 -11.22
C ASN A 466 -12.09 -4.06 -12.62
N MET A 467 -11.09 -4.93 -12.81
CA MET A 467 -10.55 -5.33 -14.11
C MET A 467 -10.32 -6.85 -14.10
N GLU A 468 -10.67 -7.52 -15.19
CA GLU A 468 -10.52 -8.96 -15.38
C GLU A 468 -9.85 -9.19 -16.74
N LEU A 469 -8.72 -9.90 -16.76
CA LEU A 469 -8.05 -10.35 -17.98
C LEU A 469 -7.99 -11.88 -17.95
N GLN A 470 -8.67 -12.54 -18.87
CA GLN A 470 -8.71 -13.99 -18.93
C GLN A 470 -7.70 -14.54 -19.94
N LEU A 471 -6.94 -15.56 -19.55
CA LEU A 471 -6.03 -16.29 -20.42
C LEU A 471 -6.59 -17.66 -20.80
N ASP A 472 -6.69 -17.93 -22.11
CA ASP A 472 -7.23 -19.15 -22.68
C ASP A 472 -6.13 -20.15 -23.06
N ARG A 473 -6.17 -21.34 -22.44
CA ARG A 473 -5.23 -22.43 -22.72
C ARG A 473 -5.40 -23.03 -24.12
N LYS A 474 -6.54 -22.84 -24.80
CA LYS A 474 -6.70 -23.26 -26.20
C LYS A 474 -5.73 -22.49 -27.10
N LEU A 475 -5.50 -21.20 -26.83
CA LEU A 475 -4.51 -20.37 -27.50
C LEU A 475 -3.08 -20.85 -27.20
N SER A 476 -2.73 -21.02 -25.92
CA SER A 476 -1.37 -21.42 -25.54
C SER A 476 -1.00 -22.84 -26.00
N ASN A 477 -1.96 -23.78 -26.01
CA ASN A 477 -1.78 -25.12 -26.59
C ASN A 477 -1.45 -25.06 -28.09
N LYS A 478 -2.01 -24.08 -28.83
CA LYS A 478 -1.71 -23.82 -30.24
C LYS A 478 -0.49 -22.91 -30.46
N ARG A 479 0.20 -22.50 -29.37
CA ARG A 479 1.33 -21.56 -29.35
C ARG A 479 0.99 -20.16 -29.84
N ILE A 480 -0.27 -19.75 -29.72
CA ILE A 480 -0.71 -18.38 -29.99
C ILE A 480 -0.50 -17.56 -28.72
N PHE A 481 0.32 -16.52 -28.81
CA PHE A 481 0.64 -15.62 -27.70
C PHE A 481 0.51 -14.15 -28.16
N PRO A 482 0.02 -13.22 -27.31
CA PRO A 482 -0.48 -13.45 -25.95
C PRO A 482 -1.76 -14.30 -25.95
N ALA A 483 -1.90 -15.18 -24.96
CA ALA A 483 -3.01 -16.13 -24.88
C ALA A 483 -4.26 -15.51 -24.21
N ILE A 484 -4.61 -14.27 -24.57
CA ILE A 484 -5.70 -13.49 -23.96
C ILE A 484 -7.04 -13.81 -24.65
N ASP A 485 -8.06 -14.13 -23.87
CA ASP A 485 -9.45 -14.11 -24.35
C ASP A 485 -9.97 -12.67 -24.35
N ILE A 486 -10.06 -12.09 -25.54
CA ILE A 486 -10.47 -10.70 -25.77
C ILE A 486 -11.94 -10.48 -25.39
N THR A 487 -12.79 -11.51 -25.53
CA THR A 487 -14.24 -11.40 -25.32
C THR A 487 -14.59 -11.44 -23.84
N ALA A 488 -13.89 -12.26 -23.05
CA ALA A 488 -14.07 -12.36 -21.61
C ALA A 488 -13.33 -11.26 -20.82
N SER A 489 -12.24 -10.71 -21.36
CA SER A 489 -11.45 -9.67 -20.70
C SER A 489 -12.11 -8.29 -20.76
N SER A 490 -12.16 -7.57 -19.64
CA SER A 490 -12.82 -6.27 -19.53
C SER A 490 -12.29 -5.41 -18.38
N THR A 491 -12.65 -4.14 -18.36
CA THR A 491 -12.39 -3.21 -17.25
C THR A 491 -13.65 -2.41 -16.95
N ARG A 492 -14.04 -2.32 -15.68
CA ARG A 492 -15.19 -1.52 -15.25
C ARG A 492 -14.79 -0.04 -15.27
N ARG A 493 -15.65 0.79 -15.85
CA ARG A 493 -15.45 2.24 -16.01
C ARG A 493 -14.21 2.58 -16.84
N ASP A 494 -13.97 1.82 -17.90
CA ASP A 494 -12.99 2.15 -18.94
C ASP A 494 -13.30 3.49 -19.65
N ASP A 495 -14.55 3.98 -19.55
CA ASP A 495 -14.95 5.34 -19.93
C ASP A 495 -14.20 6.48 -19.20
N LEU A 496 -13.53 6.18 -18.09
CA LEU A 496 -12.68 7.12 -17.35
C LEU A 496 -11.20 7.02 -17.73
N LEU A 497 -10.78 6.00 -18.48
CA LEU A 497 -9.39 5.70 -18.82
C LEU A 497 -9.06 5.87 -20.31
N LEU A 498 -10.08 5.91 -21.16
CA LEU A 498 -9.98 6.01 -22.61
C LEU A 498 -10.82 7.19 -23.11
N ASP A 499 -10.37 7.84 -24.18
CA ASP A 499 -11.14 8.89 -24.83
C ASP A 499 -12.34 8.31 -25.62
N ARG A 500 -13.29 9.18 -25.98
CA ARG A 500 -14.55 8.78 -26.64
C ARG A 500 -14.36 8.14 -28.01
N ASP A 501 -13.37 8.59 -28.79
CA ASP A 501 -13.15 8.08 -30.15
C ASP A 501 -12.50 6.69 -30.07
N THR A 502 -11.54 6.51 -29.16
CA THR A 502 -10.92 5.22 -28.82
C THR A 502 -11.98 4.22 -28.32
N LEU A 503 -12.84 4.62 -27.38
CA LEU A 503 -13.94 3.78 -26.88
C LEU A 503 -14.90 3.35 -27.99
N GLN A 504 -15.31 4.27 -28.86
CA GLN A 504 -16.21 3.94 -29.97
C GLN A 504 -15.58 2.93 -30.93
N ARG A 505 -14.28 3.07 -31.25
CA ARG A 505 -13.54 2.14 -32.12
C ARG A 505 -13.37 0.77 -31.46
N ILE A 506 -13.02 0.72 -30.18
CA ILE A 506 -12.92 -0.52 -29.41
C ILE A 506 -14.28 -1.21 -29.31
N TRP A 507 -15.38 -0.47 -29.16
CA TRP A 507 -16.74 -1.04 -29.15
C TRP A 507 -17.12 -1.69 -30.48
N ILE A 508 -16.82 -1.04 -31.62
CA ILE A 508 -17.01 -1.63 -32.96
C ILE A 508 -16.18 -2.90 -33.12
N LEU A 509 -14.90 -2.86 -32.73
CA LEU A 509 -14.00 -4.01 -32.77
C LEU A 509 -14.48 -5.15 -31.87
N ARG A 510 -14.93 -4.87 -30.64
CA ARG A 510 -15.51 -5.85 -29.72
C ARG A 510 -16.75 -6.53 -30.30
N ASN A 511 -17.65 -5.78 -30.93
CA ASN A 511 -18.82 -6.35 -31.60
C ASN A 511 -18.43 -7.27 -32.77
N HIS A 512 -17.42 -6.88 -33.57
CA HIS A 512 -16.95 -7.72 -34.67
C HIS A 512 -16.28 -9.02 -34.19
N LEU A 513 -15.56 -8.97 -33.07
CA LEU A 513 -14.92 -10.13 -32.45
C LEU A 513 -15.90 -11.01 -31.65
N ALA A 514 -17.11 -10.54 -31.35
CA ALA A 514 -18.07 -11.28 -30.51
C ALA A 514 -18.66 -12.52 -31.21
N ASP A 515 -18.74 -12.50 -32.55
CA ASP A 515 -19.20 -13.64 -33.35
C ASP A 515 -18.09 -14.67 -33.64
N MET A 516 -16.84 -14.34 -33.34
CA MET A 516 -15.66 -15.18 -33.56
C MET A 516 -15.33 -16.00 -32.30
N ASN A 517 -14.70 -17.17 -32.48
CA ASN A 517 -14.13 -17.87 -31.32
C ASN A 517 -12.79 -17.23 -30.86
N SER A 518 -12.40 -17.46 -29.60
CA SER A 518 -11.16 -16.96 -28.98
C SER A 518 -9.91 -17.05 -29.89
N GLN A 519 -9.76 -18.14 -30.65
CA GLN A 519 -8.65 -18.32 -31.58
C GLN A 519 -8.75 -17.43 -32.81
N GLU A 520 -9.89 -17.44 -33.49
CA GLU A 520 -10.16 -16.58 -34.66
C GLU A 520 -10.01 -15.11 -34.29
N SER A 521 -10.55 -14.70 -33.14
CA SER A 521 -10.43 -13.34 -32.61
C SER A 521 -8.98 -12.91 -32.42
N MET A 522 -8.15 -13.77 -31.84
CA MET A 522 -6.73 -13.48 -31.60
C MET A 522 -5.93 -13.49 -32.91
N GLU A 523 -6.15 -14.45 -33.80
CA GLU A 523 -5.47 -14.53 -35.11
C GLU A 523 -5.83 -13.33 -36.00
N PHE A 524 -7.11 -12.94 -36.05
CA PHE A 524 -7.58 -11.74 -36.73
C PHE A 524 -6.94 -10.48 -36.15
N LEU A 525 -7.01 -10.29 -34.83
CA LEU A 525 -6.45 -9.11 -34.18
C LEU A 525 -4.94 -9.00 -34.40
N GLN A 526 -4.20 -10.10 -34.28
CA GLN A 526 -2.76 -10.12 -34.58
C GLN A 526 -2.47 -9.82 -36.06
N ALA A 527 -3.31 -10.27 -37.00
CA ALA A 527 -3.15 -9.96 -38.41
C ALA A 527 -3.36 -8.46 -38.71
N GLN A 528 -4.34 -7.81 -38.07
CA GLN A 528 -4.61 -6.38 -38.24
C GLN A 528 -3.61 -5.48 -37.50
N ILE A 529 -3.16 -5.87 -36.30
CA ILE A 529 -2.13 -5.11 -35.55
C ILE A 529 -0.76 -5.22 -36.24
N ARG A 530 -0.45 -6.35 -36.90
CA ARG A 530 0.84 -6.58 -37.57
C ARG A 530 1.12 -5.53 -38.66
N GLY A 531 2.21 -4.79 -38.49
CA GLY A 531 2.63 -3.72 -39.41
C GLY A 531 2.30 -2.31 -38.92
N THR A 532 1.39 -2.17 -37.95
CA THR A 532 1.11 -0.90 -37.27
C THR A 532 2.16 -0.63 -36.18
N LYS A 533 2.62 0.62 -36.06
CA LYS A 533 3.61 1.03 -35.06
C LYS A 533 2.97 1.26 -33.70
N THR A 534 1.78 1.86 -33.64
CA THR A 534 1.10 2.18 -32.37
C THR A 534 -0.36 1.73 -32.35
N ASN A 535 -0.97 1.76 -31.17
CA ASN A 535 -2.38 1.40 -31.00
C ASN A 535 -3.31 2.44 -31.65
N GLU A 536 -2.93 3.72 -31.66
CA GLU A 536 -3.66 4.79 -32.34
C GLU A 536 -3.63 4.61 -33.86
N GLU A 537 -2.47 4.27 -34.45
CA GLU A 537 -2.35 3.97 -35.88
C GLU A 537 -3.24 2.79 -36.29
N PHE A 538 -3.25 1.72 -35.47
CA PHE A 538 -4.14 0.57 -35.65
C PHE A 538 -5.62 1.00 -35.61
N LEU A 539 -6.04 1.70 -34.55
CA LEU A 539 -7.43 2.13 -34.38
C LEU A 539 -7.89 3.09 -35.49
N ILE A 540 -6.99 3.92 -36.03
CA ILE A 540 -7.26 4.79 -37.19
C ILE A 540 -7.40 3.96 -38.48
N SER A 541 -6.53 2.97 -38.71
CA SER A 541 -6.57 2.14 -39.93
C SER A 541 -7.85 1.32 -40.08
N MET A 542 -8.57 1.06 -38.98
CA MET A 542 -9.88 0.40 -39.01
C MET A 542 -11.00 1.24 -39.67
N ASN A 543 -10.76 2.53 -39.95
CA ASN A 543 -11.63 3.30 -40.84
C ASN A 543 -11.24 3.06 -42.31
N SER A 544 -11.66 1.93 -42.86
CA SER A 544 -11.60 1.61 -44.31
C SER A 544 -12.79 0.74 -44.71
#